data_AF-A0A937S6S5-F1
#
_entry.id   AF-A0A937S6S5-F1
#
_cell.length_a   1.000
_cell.length_b   1.000
_cell.length_c   1.000
_cell.angle_alpha   90.00
_cell.angle_beta   90.00
_cell.angle_gamma   90.00
#
_symmetry.space_group_name_H-M   'P 1'
#
loop_
_entity.id
_entity.type
_entity.pdbx_description
1 polymer ?
#
loop_
_entity_poly.entity_id
_entity_poly.type
_entity_poly.pdbx_seq_one_letter_code
_entity_poly.pdbx_strand_id
1 'polypeptide(L)'
;MVDLVEKGVVTGQKKTLLARKHVFTVAGGTKKMYEFMNDNPSIESYPVSYTNAPEVIAQNDNIISINAILEVDLLGQCNAEFLAGHQFSGTGGQLDFVRGAFNSKGGKSILGFYSTAKGSEISRVVPRLEAGTVITTPRMDVHYLVTEYGAVNLKGKSTRDIALDIISIAHPKFRDDLLWEAENMYLL
;
A
#
# COMPACT_ATOMS: atom_id res chain seq x y z
N MET A 1 7.08 -3.59 -15.15
CA MET A 1 8.47 -3.81 -14.66
C MET A 1 9.45 -4.07 -15.80
N VAL A 2 9.23 -5.06 -16.67
CA VAL A 2 10.11 -5.38 -17.81
C VAL A 2 10.50 -4.15 -18.63
N ASP A 3 9.53 -3.35 -19.05
CA ASP A 3 9.81 -2.16 -19.87
C ASP A 3 10.72 -1.13 -19.17
N LEU A 4 10.68 -1.04 -17.84
CA LEU A 4 11.57 -0.15 -17.07
C LEU A 4 12.99 -0.71 -16.95
N VAL A 5 13.12 -2.04 -16.91
CA VAL A 5 14.44 -2.70 -16.96
C VAL A 5 15.06 -2.54 -18.34
N GLU A 6 14.29 -2.80 -19.41
CA GLU A 6 14.73 -2.62 -20.81
C GLU A 6 15.16 -1.17 -21.11
N LYS A 7 14.46 -0.18 -20.52
CA LYS A 7 14.81 1.24 -20.64
C LYS A 7 16.00 1.68 -19.76
N GLY A 8 16.57 0.78 -18.97
CA GLY A 8 17.67 1.09 -18.06
C GLY A 8 17.29 1.94 -16.84
N VAL A 9 15.98 2.10 -16.57
CA VAL A 9 15.48 2.83 -15.39
C VAL A 9 15.69 1.98 -14.13
N VAL A 10 15.40 0.68 -14.21
CA VAL A 10 15.53 -0.26 -13.09
C VAL A 10 16.78 -1.11 -13.30
N THR A 11 17.87 -0.73 -12.62
CA THR A 11 19.19 -1.38 -12.78
C THR A 11 19.62 -2.24 -11.58
N GLY A 12 18.98 -2.07 -10.42
CA GLY A 12 19.35 -2.72 -9.17
C GLY A 12 20.72 -2.31 -8.59
N GLN A 13 21.41 -1.33 -9.17
CA GLN A 13 22.78 -0.95 -8.79
C GLN A 13 22.90 -0.33 -7.38
N LYS A 14 21.83 0.31 -6.90
CA LYS A 14 21.78 0.95 -5.57
C LYS A 14 21.25 0.03 -4.46
N LYS A 15 20.95 -1.23 -4.76
CA LYS A 15 20.51 -2.19 -3.74
C LYS A 15 21.70 -2.58 -2.86
N THR A 16 21.46 -2.67 -1.56
CA THR A 16 22.43 -3.18 -0.59
C THR A 16 22.54 -4.70 -0.68
N LEU A 17 21.40 -5.38 -0.73
CA LEU A 17 21.30 -6.83 -0.92
C LEU A 17 21.08 -7.19 -2.39
N LEU A 18 21.80 -8.21 -2.85
CA LEU A 18 21.62 -8.78 -4.19
C LEU A 18 21.65 -7.69 -5.26
N ALA A 19 22.75 -6.91 -5.26
CA ALA A 19 22.95 -5.79 -6.17
C ALA A 19 22.86 -6.26 -7.63
N ARG A 20 22.22 -5.43 -8.47
CA ARG A 20 21.93 -5.73 -9.89
C ARG A 20 20.97 -6.90 -10.15
N LYS A 21 20.35 -7.46 -9.10
CA LYS A 21 19.33 -8.51 -9.22
C LYS A 21 17.92 -7.95 -9.00
N HIS A 22 16.99 -8.39 -9.82
CA HIS A 22 15.55 -8.19 -9.72
C HIS A 22 14.96 -9.40 -8.99
N VAL A 23 14.74 -9.22 -7.70
CA VAL A 23 14.35 -10.29 -6.77
C VAL A 23 12.83 -10.34 -6.66
N PHE A 24 12.25 -11.54 -6.75
CA PHE A 24 10.81 -11.76 -6.64
C PHE A 24 10.52 -13.13 -6.03
N THR A 25 9.26 -13.38 -5.64
CA THR A 25 8.82 -14.72 -5.17
C THR A 25 7.91 -15.42 -6.17
N VAL A 26 6.97 -14.68 -6.75
CA VAL A 26 6.03 -15.17 -7.76
C VAL A 26 5.97 -14.12 -8.87
N ALA A 27 5.90 -14.57 -10.13
CA ALA A 27 5.73 -13.71 -11.29
C ALA A 27 4.43 -14.07 -12.01
N GLY A 28 3.58 -13.07 -12.25
CA GLY A 28 2.36 -13.18 -13.04
C GLY A 28 2.33 -12.09 -14.09
N GLY A 29 2.11 -12.45 -15.36
CA GLY A 29 2.12 -11.49 -16.45
C GLY A 29 1.95 -12.10 -17.83
N THR A 30 2.39 -11.36 -18.84
CA THR A 30 2.26 -11.70 -20.27
C THR A 30 3.39 -12.60 -20.78
N LYS A 31 3.22 -13.20 -21.97
CA LYS A 31 4.27 -13.95 -22.68
C LYS A 31 5.60 -13.20 -22.78
N LYS A 32 5.58 -11.91 -23.16
CA LYS A 32 6.78 -11.04 -23.22
C LYS A 32 7.55 -11.05 -21.90
N MET A 33 6.85 -11.05 -20.76
CA MET A 33 7.49 -11.06 -19.45
C MET A 33 8.20 -12.37 -19.18
N TYR A 34 7.55 -13.50 -19.45
CA TYR A 34 8.16 -14.81 -19.25
C TYR A 34 9.36 -15.03 -20.19
N GLU A 35 9.28 -14.57 -21.44
CA GLU A 35 10.41 -14.60 -22.39
C GLU A 35 11.58 -13.74 -21.90
N PHE A 36 11.30 -12.53 -21.39
CA PHE A 36 12.34 -11.67 -20.79
C PHE A 36 13.02 -12.30 -19.56
N MET A 37 12.28 -13.08 -18.78
CA MET A 37 12.80 -13.75 -17.58
C MET A 37 13.59 -15.02 -17.88
N ASN A 38 13.33 -15.67 -19.01
CA ASN A 38 13.96 -16.94 -19.36
C ASN A 38 15.48 -16.81 -19.47
N ASP A 39 16.21 -17.60 -18.69
CA ASP A 39 17.68 -17.60 -18.61
C ASP A 39 18.32 -16.22 -18.40
N ASN A 40 17.59 -15.29 -17.78
CA ASN A 40 18.08 -13.94 -17.53
C ASN A 40 18.83 -13.86 -16.19
N PRO A 41 20.16 -13.67 -16.19
CA PRO A 41 20.95 -13.67 -14.95
C PRO A 41 20.68 -12.47 -14.04
N SER A 42 19.94 -11.46 -14.49
CA SER A 42 19.51 -10.34 -13.65
C SER A 42 18.24 -10.65 -12.84
N ILE A 43 17.57 -11.78 -13.09
CA ILE A 43 16.28 -12.13 -12.50
C ILE A 43 16.49 -13.32 -11.54
N GLU A 44 16.10 -13.16 -10.27
CA GLU A 44 16.27 -14.23 -9.26
C GLU A 44 15.02 -14.40 -8.42
N SER A 45 14.54 -15.64 -8.33
CA SER A 45 13.40 -16.00 -7.48
C SER A 45 13.87 -16.54 -6.13
N TYR A 46 13.21 -16.14 -5.05
CA TYR A 46 13.46 -16.64 -3.70
C TYR A 46 12.13 -17.02 -3.02
N PRO A 47 12.16 -17.91 -2.01
CA PRO A 47 10.94 -18.25 -1.27
C PRO A 47 10.33 -17.01 -0.60
N VAL A 48 9.01 -17.06 -0.38
CA VAL A 48 8.28 -15.96 0.27
C VAL A 48 8.82 -15.67 1.68
N SER A 49 9.29 -16.69 2.39
CA SER A 49 9.93 -16.54 3.71
C SER A 49 11.21 -15.70 3.70
N TYR A 50 11.83 -15.47 2.54
CA TYR A 50 12.96 -14.57 2.38
C TYR A 50 12.54 -13.22 1.82
N THR A 51 11.79 -13.22 0.71
CA THR A 51 11.44 -11.99 -0.02
C THR A 51 10.48 -11.09 0.75
N ASN A 52 9.59 -11.67 1.55
CA ASN A 52 8.63 -10.96 2.37
C ASN A 52 9.10 -10.79 3.83
N ALA A 53 10.25 -11.29 4.23
CA ALA A 53 10.74 -11.05 5.60
C ALA A 53 10.99 -9.55 5.79
N PRO A 54 10.29 -8.84 6.70
CA PRO A 54 10.46 -7.39 6.87
C PRO A 54 11.91 -6.98 7.18
N GLU A 55 12.64 -7.82 7.90
CA GLU A 55 14.06 -7.67 8.20
C GLU A 55 14.98 -7.83 6.97
N VAL A 56 14.57 -8.60 5.96
CA VAL A 56 15.29 -8.71 4.68
C VAL A 56 14.97 -7.50 3.80
N ILE A 57 13.70 -7.09 3.74
CA ILE A 57 13.27 -5.91 3.00
C ILE A 57 14.02 -4.67 3.52
N ALA A 58 14.08 -4.48 4.84
CA ALA A 58 14.66 -3.31 5.49
C ALA A 58 16.18 -3.13 5.27
N GLN A 59 16.89 -4.19 4.85
CA GLN A 59 18.33 -4.12 4.58
C GLN A 59 18.68 -3.34 3.30
N ASN A 60 17.73 -3.15 2.39
CA ASN A 60 17.91 -2.27 1.26
C ASN A 60 17.51 -0.84 1.63
N ASP A 61 18.35 0.14 1.30
CA ASP A 61 18.04 1.56 1.51
C ASP A 61 16.98 2.04 0.51
N ASN A 62 16.18 3.03 0.92
CA ASN A 62 15.17 3.70 0.11
C ASN A 62 14.12 2.76 -0.51
N ILE A 63 13.70 1.73 0.22
CA ILE A 63 12.62 0.86 -0.24
C ILE A 63 11.33 1.67 -0.39
N ILE A 64 10.71 1.59 -1.56
CA ILE A 64 9.37 2.10 -1.81
C ILE A 64 8.44 0.91 -2.00
N SER A 65 7.55 0.70 -1.02
CA SER A 65 6.46 -0.26 -1.10
C SER A 65 5.22 0.44 -1.64
N ILE A 66 4.56 -0.15 -2.64
CA ILE A 66 3.32 0.37 -3.22
C ILE A 66 2.31 -0.78 -3.22
N ASN A 67 1.24 -0.63 -2.45
CA ASN A 67 0.13 -1.59 -2.40
C ASN A 67 -1.20 -0.86 -2.57
N ALA A 68 -2.25 -1.61 -2.93
CA ALA A 68 -3.60 -1.08 -3.05
C ALA A 68 -4.48 -1.56 -1.90
N ILE A 69 -5.33 -0.67 -1.40
CA ILE A 69 -6.36 -1.02 -0.41
C ILE A 69 -7.74 -0.96 -1.07
N LEU A 70 -8.78 -1.46 -0.40
CA LEU A 70 -10.20 -1.31 -0.74
C LEU A 70 -10.78 -0.07 -0.06
N GLU A 71 -10.60 0.06 1.25
CA GLU A 71 -11.19 1.13 2.06
C GLU A 71 -10.23 1.57 3.16
N VAL A 72 -10.41 2.81 3.63
CA VAL A 72 -9.75 3.34 4.82
C VAL A 72 -10.76 4.05 5.70
N ASP A 73 -10.67 3.86 7.03
CA ASP A 73 -11.47 4.61 7.99
C ASP A 73 -10.77 5.86 8.53
N LEU A 74 -11.53 6.73 9.22
CA LEU A 74 -11.00 7.98 9.80
C LEU A 74 -10.00 7.76 10.96
N LEU A 75 -9.85 6.52 11.43
CA LEU A 75 -8.81 6.14 12.40
C LEU A 75 -7.52 5.67 11.71
N GLY A 76 -7.51 5.57 10.38
CA GLY A 76 -6.40 5.11 9.56
C GLY A 76 -6.31 3.60 9.39
N GLN A 77 -7.34 2.83 9.75
CA GLN A 77 -7.36 1.38 9.52
C GLN A 77 -7.69 1.10 8.05
N CYS A 78 -6.92 0.21 7.42
CA CYS A 78 -7.12 -0.11 6.01
C CYS A 78 -7.58 -1.57 5.82
N ASN A 79 -8.60 -1.72 4.99
CA ASN A 79 -9.10 -3.00 4.47
C ASN A 79 -8.63 -3.15 3.02
N ALA A 80 -8.04 -4.28 2.64
CA ALA A 80 -7.61 -4.56 1.27
C ALA A 80 -8.17 -5.87 0.69
N GLU A 81 -8.97 -6.61 1.46
CA GLU A 81 -9.29 -8.00 1.12
C GLU A 81 -10.72 -8.44 1.42
N PHE A 82 -11.51 -7.61 2.10
CA PHE A 82 -12.85 -7.96 2.52
C PHE A 82 -13.86 -7.00 1.87
N LEU A 83 -14.93 -7.53 1.29
CA LEU A 83 -15.96 -6.70 0.65
C LEU A 83 -17.31 -7.38 0.74
N ALA A 84 -18.36 -6.62 1.06
CA ALA A 84 -19.75 -7.13 1.11
C ALA A 84 -19.89 -8.41 1.98
N GLY A 85 -19.30 -8.39 3.18
CA GLY A 85 -19.43 -9.47 4.17
C GLY A 85 -18.62 -10.75 3.87
N HIS A 86 -17.75 -10.75 2.86
CA HIS A 86 -16.95 -11.92 2.53
C HIS A 86 -15.52 -11.56 2.08
N GLN A 87 -14.67 -12.57 2.12
CA GLN A 87 -13.30 -12.49 1.63
C GLN A 87 -13.32 -12.32 0.10
N PHE A 88 -12.77 -11.21 -0.38
CA PHE A 88 -12.59 -10.91 -1.81
C PHE A 88 -11.23 -11.41 -2.32
N SER A 89 -10.17 -11.26 -1.52
CA SER A 89 -8.80 -11.66 -1.90
C SER A 89 -8.06 -12.30 -0.71
N GLY A 90 -6.89 -11.81 -0.33
CA GLY A 90 -6.13 -12.23 0.84
C GLY A 90 -5.11 -11.15 1.22
N THR A 91 -4.69 -11.13 2.48
CA THR A 91 -3.67 -10.21 3.02
C THR A 91 -2.40 -10.16 2.16
N GLY A 92 -2.00 -11.31 1.63
CA GLY A 92 -0.78 -11.47 0.85
C GLY A 92 0.44 -11.00 1.64
N GLY A 93 1.35 -10.30 0.94
CA GLY A 93 2.56 -9.71 1.53
C GLY A 93 2.44 -8.24 1.90
N GLN A 94 1.24 -7.64 1.84
CA GLN A 94 1.11 -6.19 1.97
C GLN A 94 1.70 -5.68 3.29
N LEU A 95 1.28 -6.26 4.41
CA LEU A 95 1.72 -5.83 5.73
C LEU A 95 3.24 -6.02 5.94
N ASP A 96 3.79 -7.08 5.35
CA ASP A 96 5.23 -7.35 5.39
C ASP A 96 6.04 -6.22 4.75
N PHE A 97 5.64 -5.81 3.53
CA PHE A 97 6.27 -4.70 2.82
C PHE A 97 5.95 -3.34 3.45
N VAL A 98 4.79 -3.17 4.08
CA VAL A 98 4.50 -1.95 4.86
C VAL A 98 5.54 -1.77 5.96
N ARG A 99 5.80 -2.83 6.75
CA ARG A 99 6.77 -2.80 7.84
C ARG A 99 8.21 -2.73 7.35
N GLY A 100 8.56 -3.57 6.38
CA GLY A 100 9.90 -3.61 5.79
C GLY A 100 10.32 -2.28 5.17
N ALA A 101 9.40 -1.61 4.45
CA ALA A 101 9.66 -0.30 3.86
C ALA A 101 9.81 0.81 4.91
N PHE A 102 9.02 0.77 6.00
CA PHE A 102 9.15 1.74 7.08
C PHE A 102 10.46 1.55 7.87
N ASN A 103 10.93 0.31 8.02
CA ASN A 103 12.19 -0.02 8.69
C ASN A 103 13.43 0.25 7.81
N SER A 104 13.26 0.35 6.48
CA SER A 104 14.32 0.71 5.54
C SER A 104 14.76 2.16 5.72
N LYS A 105 16.06 2.42 5.69
CA LYS A 105 16.61 3.78 5.75
C LYS A 105 16.13 4.60 4.55
N GLY A 106 15.34 5.63 4.82
CA GLY A 106 14.73 6.50 3.78
C GLY A 106 13.54 5.87 3.05
N GLY A 107 13.13 4.66 3.46
CA GLY A 107 12.03 3.93 2.85
C GLY A 107 10.67 4.52 3.14
N LYS A 108 9.70 4.17 2.27
CA LYS A 108 8.31 4.63 2.34
C LYS A 108 7.37 3.50 1.95
N SER A 109 6.29 3.37 2.70
CA SER A 109 5.17 2.50 2.32
C SER A 109 4.01 3.37 1.87
N ILE A 110 3.46 3.05 0.70
CA ILE A 110 2.39 3.80 0.04
C ILE A 110 1.22 2.83 -0.16
N LEU A 111 0.08 3.20 0.41
CA LEU A 111 -1.20 2.55 0.18
C LEU A 111 -2.03 3.46 -0.75
N GLY A 112 -2.19 3.03 -1.99
CA GLY A 112 -2.88 3.77 -3.04
C GLY A 112 -4.29 3.25 -3.32
N PHE A 113 -5.25 4.13 -3.50
CA PHE A 113 -6.63 3.77 -3.84
C PHE A 113 -7.34 4.93 -4.51
N TYR A 114 -8.35 4.66 -5.34
CA TYR A 114 -9.25 5.72 -5.78
C TYR A 114 -10.13 6.14 -4.60
N SER A 115 -10.42 7.43 -4.46
CA SER A 115 -11.25 7.92 -3.36
C SER A 115 -12.70 7.43 -3.43
N THR A 116 -13.15 6.94 -4.59
CA THR A 116 -14.51 6.43 -4.83
C THR A 116 -14.56 5.13 -5.63
N ALA A 117 -15.73 4.48 -5.60
CA ALA A 117 -16.12 3.34 -6.44
C ALA A 117 -17.47 3.60 -7.13
N LYS A 118 -17.83 2.74 -8.08
CA LYS A 118 -19.08 2.81 -8.87
C LYS A 118 -19.35 4.21 -9.46
N GLY A 119 -18.38 4.79 -10.16
CA GLY A 119 -18.57 6.09 -10.81
C GLY A 119 -18.82 7.25 -9.84
N SER A 120 -18.13 7.28 -8.69
CA SER A 120 -18.26 8.32 -7.66
C SER A 120 -19.57 8.29 -6.85
N GLU A 121 -20.27 7.17 -6.87
CA GLU A 121 -21.44 6.92 -6.01
C GLU A 121 -21.07 6.46 -4.61
N ILE A 122 -19.97 5.71 -4.46
CA ILE A 122 -19.56 5.12 -3.18
C ILE A 122 -18.20 5.69 -2.78
N SER A 123 -18.09 6.25 -1.57
CA SER A 123 -16.80 6.65 -0.99
C SER A 123 -15.99 5.44 -0.55
N ARG A 124 -14.68 5.47 -0.75
CA ARG A 124 -13.73 4.47 -0.21
C ARG A 124 -12.99 4.97 1.04
N VAL A 125 -13.24 6.22 1.41
CA VAL A 125 -12.97 6.77 2.73
C VAL A 125 -14.27 6.69 3.52
N VAL A 126 -14.27 5.95 4.62
CA VAL A 126 -15.47 5.70 5.44
C VAL A 126 -15.27 6.22 6.86
N PRO A 127 -16.33 6.57 7.61
CA PRO A 127 -16.20 6.94 9.02
C PRO A 127 -15.55 5.83 9.86
N ARG A 128 -16.08 4.61 9.72
CA ARG A 128 -15.59 3.37 10.32
C ARG A 128 -15.77 2.23 9.33
N LEU A 129 -14.85 1.26 9.34
CA LEU A 129 -15.05 0.01 8.63
C LEU A 129 -16.28 -0.72 9.20
N GLU A 130 -17.06 -1.36 8.33
CA GLU A 130 -18.26 -2.11 8.75
C GLU A 130 -17.90 -3.21 9.75
N ALA A 131 -18.82 -3.49 10.68
CA ALA A 131 -18.61 -4.55 11.67
C ALA A 131 -18.36 -5.90 10.98
N GLY A 132 -17.27 -6.57 11.37
CA GLY A 132 -16.83 -7.82 10.75
C GLY A 132 -15.86 -7.65 9.59
N THR A 133 -15.57 -6.42 9.15
CA THR A 133 -14.52 -6.15 8.16
C THR A 133 -13.15 -6.55 8.70
N VAL A 134 -12.41 -7.30 7.90
CA VAL A 134 -11.03 -7.69 8.22
C VAL A 134 -10.09 -6.51 7.98
N ILE A 135 -9.30 -6.16 9.00
CA ILE A 135 -8.29 -5.10 8.90
C ILE A 135 -7.00 -5.72 8.33
N THR A 136 -6.66 -5.37 7.10
CA THR A 136 -5.43 -5.84 6.45
C THR A 136 -4.20 -5.05 6.90
N THR A 137 -4.33 -3.74 7.12
CA THR A 137 -3.24 -2.90 7.65
C THR A 137 -3.73 -2.09 8.84
N PRO A 138 -3.29 -2.44 10.06
CA PRO A 138 -3.65 -1.70 11.27
C PRO A 138 -3.19 -0.25 11.20
N ARG A 139 -3.92 0.66 11.87
CA ARG A 139 -3.63 2.10 11.87
C ARG A 139 -2.19 2.46 12.23
N MET A 140 -1.54 1.67 13.10
CA MET A 140 -0.17 1.92 13.54
C MET A 140 0.85 1.66 12.44
N ASP A 141 0.54 0.78 11.49
CA ASP A 141 1.44 0.37 10.42
C ASP A 141 1.34 1.30 9.20
N VAL A 142 0.18 1.94 8.96
CA VAL A 142 -0.03 2.85 7.81
C VAL A 142 0.97 4.00 7.80
N HIS A 143 1.60 4.21 6.64
CA HIS A 143 2.59 5.26 6.41
C HIS A 143 2.03 6.37 5.50
N TYR A 144 2.00 6.16 4.19
CA TYR A 144 1.35 7.08 3.26
C TYR A 144 0.04 6.50 2.74
N LEU A 145 -0.98 7.35 2.66
CA LEU A 145 -2.21 7.11 1.89
C LEU A 145 -2.23 8.02 0.68
N VAL A 146 -2.64 7.49 -0.46
CA VAL A 146 -2.67 8.24 -1.73
C VAL A 146 -3.95 7.97 -2.48
N THR A 147 -4.60 9.05 -2.91
CA THR A 147 -5.72 9.04 -3.86
C THR A 147 -5.44 9.98 -5.03
N GLU A 148 -6.38 10.06 -5.97
CA GLU A 148 -6.36 11.07 -7.03
C GLU A 148 -6.38 12.52 -6.52
N TYR A 149 -6.69 12.75 -5.24
CA TYR A 149 -6.75 14.08 -4.61
C TYR A 149 -5.49 14.45 -3.82
N GLY A 150 -4.53 13.53 -3.63
CA GLY A 150 -3.27 13.84 -2.97
C GLY A 150 -2.69 12.69 -2.17
N ALA A 151 -1.67 13.02 -1.38
CA ALA A 151 -0.93 12.07 -0.55
C ALA A 151 -0.77 12.63 0.87
N VAL A 152 -1.03 11.81 1.88
CA VAL A 152 -0.86 12.18 3.29
C VAL A 152 0.00 11.16 4.02
N ASN A 153 0.88 11.65 4.89
CA ASN A 153 1.65 10.83 5.82
C ASN A 153 0.93 10.78 7.17
N LEU A 154 0.61 9.58 7.66
CA LEU A 154 -0.08 9.39 8.95
C LEU A 154 0.88 9.13 10.13
N LYS A 155 2.17 8.90 9.87
CA LYS A 155 3.12 8.54 10.94
C LYS A 155 3.34 9.72 11.89
N GLY A 156 3.20 9.43 13.19
CA GLY A 156 3.43 10.38 14.27
C GLY A 156 2.33 11.41 14.48
N LYS A 157 1.16 11.23 13.84
CA LYS A 157 0.04 12.16 13.93
C LYS A 157 -0.97 11.77 15.01
N SER A 158 -1.66 12.77 15.54
CA SER A 158 -2.78 12.56 16.46
C SER A 158 -3.98 11.96 15.72
N THR A 159 -4.92 11.34 16.43
CA THR A 159 -6.15 10.82 15.81
C THR A 159 -6.94 11.91 15.08
N ARG A 160 -6.93 13.14 15.61
CA ARG A 160 -7.55 14.31 14.97
C ARG A 160 -6.90 14.66 13.64
N ASP A 161 -5.58 14.78 13.63
CA ASP A 161 -4.83 15.11 12.42
C ASP A 161 -4.96 14.01 11.36
N ILE A 162 -4.94 12.74 11.79
CA ILE A 162 -5.18 11.58 10.91
C ILE A 162 -6.55 11.69 10.22
N ALA A 163 -7.62 11.98 10.97
CA ALA A 163 -8.95 12.12 10.40
C ALA A 163 -9.01 13.27 9.38
N LEU A 164 -8.47 14.44 9.72
CA LEU A 164 -8.44 15.61 8.84
C LEU A 164 -7.62 15.35 7.56
N ASP A 165 -6.46 14.70 7.68
CA ASP A 165 -5.63 14.31 6.55
C ASP A 165 -6.36 13.35 5.61
N ILE A 166 -6.97 12.30 6.16
CA ILE A 166 -7.71 11.30 5.38
C ILE A 166 -8.88 11.96 4.64
N ILE A 167 -9.62 12.86 5.30
CA ILE A 167 -10.70 13.63 4.67
C ILE A 167 -10.16 14.53 3.55
N SER A 168 -8.97 15.13 3.73
CA SER A 168 -8.37 16.00 2.72
C SER A 168 -8.07 15.30 1.38
N ILE A 169 -7.87 13.99 1.40
CA ILE A 169 -7.67 13.14 0.22
C ILE A 169 -8.93 12.35 -0.20
N ALA A 170 -10.06 12.55 0.48
CA ALA A 170 -11.34 12.02 0.05
C ALA A 170 -11.91 12.83 -1.12
N HIS A 171 -12.88 12.23 -1.83
CA HIS A 171 -13.60 12.92 -2.90
C HIS A 171 -14.37 14.13 -2.32
N PRO A 172 -14.31 15.33 -2.94
CA PRO A 172 -14.96 16.55 -2.44
C PRO A 172 -16.42 16.36 -2.05
N LYS A 173 -17.18 15.60 -2.85
CA LYS A 173 -18.58 15.22 -2.60
C LYS A 173 -18.86 14.66 -1.19
N PHE A 174 -17.92 13.94 -0.58
CA PHE A 174 -18.13 13.25 0.70
C PHE A 174 -17.42 13.94 1.88
N ARG A 175 -16.69 15.04 1.67
CA ARG A 175 -15.86 15.64 2.73
C ARG A 175 -16.68 16.22 3.87
N ASP A 176 -17.78 16.90 3.55
CA ASP A 176 -18.63 17.52 4.56
C ASP A 176 -19.30 16.46 5.44
N ASP A 177 -19.82 15.39 4.83
CA ASP A 177 -20.39 14.25 5.55
C ASP A 177 -19.33 13.56 6.44
N LEU A 178 -18.11 13.36 5.92
CA LEU A 178 -17.02 12.76 6.70
C LEU A 178 -16.56 13.66 7.86
N LEU A 179 -16.59 14.98 7.70
CA LEU A 179 -16.30 15.93 8.78
C LEU A 179 -17.36 15.82 9.88
N TRP A 180 -18.63 15.81 9.50
CA TRP A 180 -19.74 15.65 10.44
C TRP A 180 -19.66 14.32 11.21
N GLU A 181 -19.35 13.23 10.52
CA GLU A 181 -19.12 11.92 11.15
C GLU A 181 -17.89 11.93 12.07
N ALA A 182 -16.82 12.62 11.70
CA ALA A 182 -15.63 12.76 12.54
C ALA A 182 -15.95 13.49 13.86
N GLU A 183 -16.79 14.52 13.82
CA GLU A 183 -17.30 15.21 15.03
C GLU A 183 -18.15 14.28 15.89
N ASN A 184 -19.09 13.55 15.29
CA ASN A 184 -19.93 12.58 16.01
C ASN A 184 -19.14 11.44 16.66
N MET A 185 -18.01 11.08 16.05
CA MET A 185 -17.07 10.09 16.56
C MET A 185 -16.09 10.65 17.61
N TYR A 186 -16.17 11.95 17.94
CA TYR A 186 -15.26 12.66 18.83
C TYR A 186 -13.79 12.59 18.37
N LEU A 187 -13.56 12.64 17.05
CA LEU A 187 -12.21 12.73 16.49
C LEU A 187 -11.73 14.18 16.34
N LEU A 188 -12.65 15.16 16.26
CA LEU A 188 -12.37 16.58 15.99
C LEU A 188 -12.53 17.50 17.20
#